data_AF-A0A2S8PDC1-F1
#
_entry.id   AF-A0A2S8PDC1-F1
#
_cell.length_a   1.000
_cell.length_b   1.000
_cell.length_c   1.000
_cell.angle_alpha   90.00
_cell.angle_beta   90.00
_cell.angle_gamma   90.00
#
_symmetry.space_group_name_H-M   'P 1'
#
loop_
_entity.id
_entity.type
_entity.pdbx_description
1 polymer ?
#
loop_
_entity_poly.entity_id
_entity_poly.type
_entity_poly.pdbx_seq_one_letter_code
_entity_poly.pdbx_strand_id
1 'polypeptide(L)'
;MLWSERADAAQEALRQHYWNPDIAMFNIETPCPNGECNTIFHYWWMAHAADVLVDGLLRTGEAVYGEMLAELHDGIRRWNGGVYPNELYDDMEWMALAWLRAYEATGEEKYKETVHILWEDIQSGWNDHMGGGIAWHKSQLAYKNTPANAPAAILAARLYRCFGSAEDLEWARKIYDWQQRSLVDPATGFVWDGMNRIGDGRIDKDWKFTYCQGVFIG
;
A
#
# COMPACT_ATOMS: atom_id res chain seq x y z
N MET A 1 26.54 9.80 8.01
CA MET A 1 27.28 9.21 6.88
C MET A 1 27.06 7.69 6.78
N LEU A 2 27.38 6.87 7.79
CA LEU A 2 27.20 5.40 7.66
C LEU A 2 25.81 4.93 7.22
N TRP A 3 24.72 5.45 7.80
CA TRP A 3 23.37 5.00 7.45
C TRP A 3 22.88 5.51 6.08
N SER A 4 23.28 6.72 5.68
CA SER A 4 22.96 7.25 4.35
C SER A 4 23.68 6.45 3.27
N GLU A 5 24.96 6.14 3.46
CA GLU A 5 25.75 5.32 2.53
C GLU A 5 25.19 3.90 2.39
N ARG A 6 24.71 3.30 3.49
CA ARG A 6 24.05 1.98 3.44
C ARG A 6 22.71 2.04 2.71
N ALA A 7 21.96 3.13 2.86
CA ALA A 7 20.72 3.34 2.12
C ALA A 7 20.99 3.50 0.62
N ASP A 8 22.04 4.24 0.23
CA ASP A 8 22.47 4.36 -1.17
C ASP A 8 22.89 3.00 -1.74
N ALA A 9 23.68 2.22 -0.99
CA ALA A 9 24.07 0.89 -1.42
C ALA A 9 22.87 -0.06 -1.62
N ALA A 10 21.85 0.04 -0.76
CA ALA A 10 20.63 -0.76 -0.88
C ALA A 10 19.78 -0.34 -2.09
N GLN A 11 19.63 0.96 -2.34
CA GLN A 11 18.93 1.50 -3.52
C GLN A 11 19.62 1.07 -4.82
N GLU A 12 20.95 1.17 -4.84
CA GLU A 12 21.72 0.76 -6.01
C GLU A 12 21.61 -0.74 -6.26
N ALA A 13 21.64 -1.57 -5.22
CA ALA A 13 21.43 -3.01 -5.35
C ALA A 13 20.02 -3.34 -5.87
N LEU A 14 18.98 -2.67 -5.36
CA LEU A 14 17.60 -2.86 -5.84
C LEU A 14 17.49 -2.51 -7.32
N ARG A 15 18.03 -1.37 -7.73
CA ARG A 15 18.04 -0.92 -9.13
C ARG A 15 18.82 -1.87 -10.02
N GLN A 16 20.05 -2.23 -9.65
CA GLN A 16 20.92 -3.08 -10.47
C GLN A 16 20.37 -4.49 -10.66
N HIS A 17 19.76 -5.07 -9.62
CA HIS A 17 19.38 -6.48 -9.65
C HIS A 17 17.92 -6.74 -10.03
N TYR A 18 17.04 -5.74 -9.88
CA TYR A 18 15.61 -5.91 -10.08
C TYR A 18 15.01 -4.95 -11.10
N TRP A 19 15.55 -3.76 -11.34
CA TRP A 19 14.94 -2.85 -12.31
C TRP A 19 14.93 -3.45 -13.72
N ASN A 20 13.76 -3.46 -14.35
CA ASN A 20 13.58 -3.98 -15.69
C ASN A 20 12.94 -2.91 -16.60
N PRO A 21 13.73 -2.30 -17.49
CA PRO A 21 13.26 -1.23 -18.37
C PRO A 21 12.24 -1.70 -19.41
N ASP A 22 12.23 -2.99 -19.78
CA ASP A 22 11.31 -3.53 -20.79
C ASP A 22 9.86 -3.51 -20.30
N ILE A 23 9.67 -3.62 -18.98
CA ILE A 23 8.36 -3.61 -18.34
C ILE A 23 8.10 -2.32 -17.55
N ALA A 24 9.12 -1.47 -17.39
CA ALA A 24 9.12 -0.28 -16.56
C ALA A 24 8.72 -0.57 -15.10
N MET A 25 9.22 -1.67 -14.54
CA MET A 25 8.94 -2.13 -13.17
C MET A 25 10.14 -2.90 -12.62
N PHE A 26 10.05 -3.33 -11.36
CA PHE A 26 11.02 -4.24 -10.78
C PHE A 26 10.60 -5.70 -11.00
N ASN A 27 11.55 -6.54 -11.40
CA ASN A 27 11.41 -7.98 -11.42
C ASN A 27 11.07 -8.49 -10.01
N ILE A 28 10.34 -9.60 -9.91
CA ILE A 28 10.00 -10.19 -8.59
C ILE A 28 11.03 -11.22 -8.11
N GLU A 29 12.00 -11.58 -8.96
CA GLU A 29 13.07 -12.54 -8.66
C GLU A 29 14.37 -12.17 -9.39
N THR A 30 15.53 -12.46 -8.76
CA THR A 30 16.86 -12.33 -9.36
C THR A 30 17.80 -13.44 -8.85
N PRO A 31 18.56 -14.15 -9.70
CA PRO A 31 18.58 -14.03 -11.17
C PRO A 31 17.29 -14.57 -11.80
N CYS A 32 16.93 -14.05 -12.99
CA CYS A 32 15.68 -14.38 -13.69
C CYS A 32 15.78 -15.76 -14.39
N PRO A 33 15.24 -16.86 -13.83
CA PRO A 33 15.45 -18.19 -14.38
C PRO A 33 14.71 -18.30 -15.73
N ASN A 34 15.43 -18.66 -16.80
CA ASN A 34 14.89 -18.76 -18.16
C ASN A 34 14.20 -17.49 -18.71
N GLY A 35 14.40 -16.33 -18.08
CA GLY A 35 13.68 -15.10 -18.44
C GLY A 35 12.25 -15.00 -17.90
N GLU A 36 11.81 -15.92 -17.03
CA GLU A 36 10.42 -16.03 -16.54
C GLU A 36 10.24 -15.54 -15.08
N CYS A 37 10.90 -14.45 -14.70
CA CYS A 37 10.84 -13.91 -13.33
C CYS A 37 9.68 -12.94 -13.07
N ASN A 38 8.68 -12.84 -13.97
CA ASN A 38 7.51 -11.96 -13.82
C ASN A 38 6.21 -12.70 -14.16
N THR A 39 6.13 -14.00 -13.83
CA THR A 39 4.95 -14.84 -14.06
C THR A 39 3.75 -14.44 -13.19
N ILE A 40 4.00 -13.73 -12.09
CA ILE A 40 2.99 -13.15 -11.20
C ILE A 40 3.25 -11.65 -11.13
N PHE A 41 2.21 -10.85 -11.28
CA PHE A 41 2.28 -9.41 -11.06
C PHE A 41 2.00 -9.11 -9.58
N HIS A 42 3.06 -8.88 -8.80
CA HIS A 42 2.96 -8.46 -7.40
C HIS A 42 2.70 -6.94 -7.31
N TYR A 43 1.45 -6.53 -7.51
CA TYR A 43 1.02 -5.13 -7.50
C TYR A 43 1.46 -4.39 -6.22
N TRP A 44 1.19 -4.94 -5.03
CA TRP A 44 1.61 -4.31 -3.78
C TRP A 44 3.13 -4.24 -3.56
N TRP A 45 3.93 -5.14 -4.16
CA TRP A 45 5.40 -5.01 -4.12
C TRP A 45 5.85 -3.78 -4.89
N MET A 46 5.18 -3.47 -6.00
CA MET A 46 5.48 -2.27 -6.78
C MET A 46 5.07 -0.99 -6.05
N ALA A 47 4.03 -1.04 -5.21
CA ALA A 47 3.70 0.07 -4.31
C ALA A 47 4.87 0.35 -3.34
N HIS A 48 5.41 -0.68 -2.70
CA HIS A 48 6.56 -0.51 -1.81
C HIS A 48 7.84 -0.14 -2.56
N ALA A 49 8.00 -0.56 -3.81
CA ALA A 49 9.07 -0.09 -4.67
C ALA A 49 8.96 1.42 -4.92
N ALA A 50 7.76 1.94 -5.19
CA ALA A 50 7.52 3.38 -5.30
C ALA A 50 7.81 4.11 -3.97
N ASP A 51 7.40 3.55 -2.82
CA ASP A 51 7.71 4.10 -1.50
C ASP A 51 9.22 4.27 -1.27
N VAL A 52 10.03 3.25 -1.60
CA VAL A 52 11.49 3.35 -1.42
C VAL A 52 12.12 4.29 -2.44
N LEU A 53 11.57 4.41 -3.66
CA LEU A 53 12.04 5.44 -4.60
C LEU A 53 11.78 6.85 -4.04
N VAL A 54 10.64 7.08 -3.39
CA VAL A 54 10.37 8.34 -2.68
C VAL A 54 11.35 8.55 -1.52
N ASP A 55 11.72 7.51 -0.77
CA ASP A 55 12.76 7.61 0.27
C ASP A 55 14.12 8.05 -0.31
N GLY A 56 14.48 7.51 -1.48
CA GLY A 56 15.66 7.93 -2.23
C GLY A 56 15.60 9.40 -2.63
N LEU A 57 14.50 9.79 -3.28
CA LEU A 57 14.27 11.17 -3.73
C LEU A 57 14.36 12.18 -2.58
N LEU A 58 13.65 11.93 -1.48
CA LEU A 58 13.62 12.86 -0.34
C LEU A 58 14.99 12.99 0.35
N ARG A 59 15.81 11.93 0.29
CA ARG A 59 17.12 11.90 0.94
C ARG A 59 18.20 12.55 0.10
N THR A 60 18.19 12.37 -1.21
CA THR A 60 19.29 12.82 -2.09
C THR A 60 18.92 13.99 -2.99
N GLY A 61 17.64 14.16 -3.32
CA GLY A 61 17.16 15.12 -4.32
C GLY A 61 17.55 14.76 -5.76
N GLU A 62 18.03 13.55 -6.01
CA GLU A 62 18.49 13.14 -7.34
C GLU A 62 17.31 12.87 -8.28
N ALA A 63 17.40 13.43 -9.50
CA ALA A 63 16.35 13.34 -10.51
C ALA A 63 16.01 11.90 -10.93
N VAL A 64 16.98 10.98 -10.85
CA VAL A 64 16.80 9.57 -11.23
C VAL A 64 15.63 8.90 -10.49
N TYR A 65 15.40 9.26 -9.22
CA TYR A 65 14.29 8.70 -8.46
C TYR A 65 12.93 9.18 -8.99
N GLY A 66 12.84 10.45 -9.40
CA GLY A 66 11.63 11.01 -10.03
C GLY A 66 11.35 10.39 -11.41
N GLU A 67 12.39 10.18 -12.21
CA GLU A 67 12.30 9.50 -13.51
C GLU A 67 11.80 8.05 -13.34
N MET A 68 12.41 7.30 -12.41
CA MET A 68 11.99 5.94 -12.10
C MET A 68 10.55 5.87 -11.53
N LEU A 69 10.15 6.82 -10.69
CA LEU A 69 8.76 6.92 -10.22
C LEU A 69 7.78 7.13 -11.37
N ALA A 70 8.14 7.95 -12.35
CA ALA A 70 7.31 8.19 -13.53
C ALA A 70 7.20 6.94 -14.40
N GLU A 71 8.31 6.24 -14.67
CA GLU A 71 8.32 4.99 -15.42
C GLU A 71 7.53 3.89 -14.71
N LEU A 72 7.73 3.74 -13.40
CA LEU A 72 7.03 2.76 -12.58
C LEU A 72 5.52 2.99 -12.56
N HIS A 73 5.09 4.25 -12.46
CA HIS A 73 3.67 4.64 -12.51
C HIS A 73 2.97 4.19 -13.80
N ASP A 74 3.65 4.36 -14.94
CA ASP A 74 3.15 3.92 -16.25
C ASP A 74 3.20 2.39 -16.39
N GLY A 75 4.27 1.76 -15.89
CA GLY A 75 4.45 0.31 -15.85
C GLY A 75 3.34 -0.41 -15.11
N ILE A 76 3.05 0.02 -13.87
CA ILE A 76 1.99 -0.55 -13.03
C ILE A 76 0.64 -0.49 -13.74
N ARG A 77 0.28 0.68 -14.31
CA ARG A 77 -0.99 0.82 -15.02
C ARG A 77 -1.10 -0.13 -16.21
N ARG A 78 -0.02 -0.23 -17.01
CA ARG A 78 0.01 -1.10 -18.19
C ARG A 78 -0.17 -2.56 -17.83
N TRP A 79 0.53 -3.03 -16.79
CA TRP A 79 0.48 -4.42 -16.35
C TRP A 79 -0.78 -4.77 -15.56
N ASN A 80 -1.43 -3.78 -14.95
CA ASN A 80 -2.73 -3.92 -14.29
C ASN A 80 -3.92 -3.73 -15.26
N GLY A 81 -3.76 -4.05 -16.54
CA GLY A 81 -4.86 -4.00 -17.53
C GLY A 81 -5.31 -2.59 -17.94
N GLY A 82 -4.47 -1.58 -17.77
CA GLY A 82 -4.73 -0.20 -18.18
C GLY A 82 -5.39 0.68 -17.12
N VAL A 83 -5.61 0.16 -15.91
CA VAL A 83 -6.26 0.85 -14.79
C VAL A 83 -5.41 0.72 -13.52
N TYR A 84 -5.61 1.60 -12.53
CA TYR A 84 -4.95 1.48 -11.22
C TYR A 84 -5.70 0.61 -10.22
N PRO A 85 -7.05 0.65 -10.13
CA PRO A 85 -7.78 -0.21 -9.19
C PRO A 85 -7.47 -1.71 -9.37
N ASN A 86 -7.46 -2.44 -8.27
CA ASN A 86 -7.17 -3.86 -8.18
C ASN A 86 -8.33 -4.60 -7.47
N GLU A 87 -8.32 -5.93 -7.45
CA GLU A 87 -9.34 -6.75 -6.76
C GLU A 87 -9.11 -6.84 -5.24
N LEU A 88 -7.88 -6.56 -4.81
CA LEU A 88 -7.43 -6.53 -3.43
C LEU A 88 -7.44 -5.09 -2.91
N TYR A 89 -8.20 -4.84 -1.83
CA TYR A 89 -8.32 -3.49 -1.27
C TYR A 89 -7.04 -3.05 -0.57
N ASP A 90 -6.36 -3.96 0.12
CA ASP A 90 -5.05 -3.71 0.75
C ASP A 90 -3.97 -3.35 -0.29
N ASP A 91 -3.91 -4.07 -1.41
CA ASP A 91 -3.00 -3.74 -2.52
C ASP A 91 -3.21 -2.29 -3.01
N MET A 92 -4.47 -1.85 -3.14
CA MET A 92 -4.79 -0.47 -3.52
C MET A 92 -4.41 0.54 -2.44
N GLU A 93 -4.58 0.21 -1.16
CA GLU A 93 -4.20 1.09 -0.05
C GLU A 93 -2.69 1.36 -0.01
N TRP A 94 -1.86 0.32 -0.19
CA TRP A 94 -0.41 0.48 -0.29
C TRP A 94 -0.02 1.38 -1.46
N MET A 95 -0.65 1.16 -2.62
CA MET A 95 -0.38 1.93 -3.83
C MET A 95 -0.79 3.40 -3.67
N ALA A 96 -1.97 3.66 -3.08
CA ALA A 96 -2.43 5.01 -2.80
C ALA A 96 -1.52 5.74 -1.81
N LEU A 97 -1.03 5.07 -0.77
CA LEU A 97 -0.07 5.64 0.17
C LEU A 97 1.24 6.03 -0.53
N ALA A 98 1.78 5.15 -1.38
CA ALA A 98 3.01 5.40 -2.11
C ALA A 98 2.87 6.59 -3.09
N TRP A 99 1.77 6.65 -3.85
CA TRP A 99 1.53 7.78 -4.75
C TRP A 99 1.20 9.09 -4.05
N LEU A 100 0.56 9.06 -2.88
CA LEU A 100 0.38 10.27 -2.07
C LEU A 100 1.73 10.83 -1.63
N ARG A 101 2.65 9.96 -1.20
CA ARG A 101 4.02 10.39 -0.86
C ARG A 101 4.78 10.91 -2.08
N ALA A 102 4.64 10.27 -3.24
CA ALA A 102 5.24 10.74 -4.48
C ALA A 102 4.69 12.12 -4.89
N TYR A 103 3.38 12.35 -4.72
CA TYR A 103 2.76 13.66 -4.93
C TYR A 103 3.33 14.70 -3.98
N GLU A 104 3.38 14.42 -2.67
CA GLU A 104 3.96 15.34 -1.68
C GLU A 104 5.44 15.68 -1.99
N ALA A 105 6.19 14.73 -2.55
CA ALA A 105 7.61 14.91 -2.87
C ALA A 105 7.88 15.66 -4.20
N THR A 106 6.97 15.58 -5.18
CA THR A 106 7.21 16.05 -6.56
C THR A 106 6.26 17.15 -7.03
N GLY A 107 5.04 17.20 -6.48
CA GLY A 107 3.96 18.07 -6.96
C GLY A 107 3.30 17.60 -8.27
N GLU A 108 3.64 16.42 -8.79
CA GLU A 108 3.10 15.91 -10.06
C GLU A 108 1.64 15.44 -9.91
N GLU A 109 0.71 16.15 -10.54
CA GLU A 109 -0.73 15.93 -10.35
C GLU A 109 -1.20 14.51 -10.74
N LYS A 110 -0.52 13.82 -11.67
CA LYS A 110 -0.86 12.43 -12.04
C LYS A 110 -0.86 11.47 -10.84
N TYR A 111 0.00 11.71 -9.85
CA TYR A 111 0.06 10.90 -8.64
C TYR A 111 -1.16 11.16 -7.76
N LYS A 112 -1.53 12.42 -7.56
CA LYS A 112 -2.74 12.81 -6.82
C LYS A 112 -4.02 12.27 -7.48
N GLU A 113 -4.13 12.37 -8.80
CA GLU A 113 -5.25 11.78 -9.55
C GLU A 113 -5.37 10.27 -9.29
N THR A 114 -4.24 9.57 -9.29
CA THR A 114 -4.19 8.13 -8.98
C THR A 114 -4.65 7.84 -7.55
N VAL A 115 -4.22 8.64 -6.58
CA VAL A 115 -4.63 8.50 -5.17
C VAL A 115 -6.15 8.64 -5.04
N HIS A 116 -6.76 9.64 -5.68
CA HIS A 116 -8.20 9.84 -5.62
C HIS A 116 -8.99 8.69 -6.27
N ILE A 117 -8.53 8.18 -7.42
CA ILE A 117 -9.13 7.01 -8.08
C ILE A 117 -9.11 5.78 -7.16
N LEU A 118 -7.96 5.52 -6.52
CA LEU A 118 -7.81 4.39 -5.62
C LEU A 118 -8.65 4.58 -4.35
N TRP A 119 -8.67 5.78 -3.78
CA TRP A 119 -9.42 6.05 -2.55
C TRP A 119 -10.93 5.86 -2.73
N GLU A 120 -11.49 6.34 -3.85
CA GLU A 120 -12.90 6.13 -4.19
C GLU A 120 -13.25 4.63 -4.27
N ASP A 121 -12.41 3.83 -4.91
CA ASP A 121 -12.62 2.38 -5.02
C ASP A 121 -12.44 1.67 -3.66
N ILE A 122 -11.44 2.06 -2.86
CA ILE A 122 -11.21 1.53 -1.51
C ILE A 122 -12.42 1.74 -0.59
N GLN A 123 -13.03 2.93 -0.63
CA GLN A 123 -14.20 3.24 0.17
C GLN A 123 -15.39 2.30 -0.12
N SER A 124 -15.48 1.75 -1.34
CA SER A 124 -16.52 0.77 -1.70
C SER A 124 -16.37 -0.58 -0.99
N GLY A 125 -15.18 -0.88 -0.45
CA GLY A 125 -14.92 -2.09 0.33
C GLY A 125 -15.54 -2.07 1.73
N TRP A 126 -15.91 -0.89 2.25
CA TRP A 126 -16.58 -0.78 3.55
C TRP A 126 -18.01 -1.32 3.48
N ASN A 127 -18.37 -2.18 4.44
CA ASN A 127 -19.75 -2.66 4.61
C ASN A 127 -20.00 -3.12 6.06
N ASP A 128 -21.25 -3.46 6.38
CA ASP A 128 -21.68 -3.78 7.75
C ASP A 128 -21.39 -5.22 8.21
N HIS A 129 -20.79 -6.07 7.36
CA HIS A 129 -20.31 -7.37 7.82
C HIS A 129 -19.30 -7.19 8.95
N MET A 130 -19.37 -8.02 9.98
CA MET A 130 -18.52 -7.88 11.18
C MET A 130 -18.62 -6.48 11.84
N GLY A 131 -19.75 -5.80 11.66
CA GLY A 131 -20.03 -4.48 12.24
C GLY A 131 -19.26 -3.32 11.59
N GLY A 132 -18.66 -3.52 10.42
CA GLY A 132 -17.89 -2.51 9.70
C GLY A 132 -16.61 -3.06 9.08
N GLY A 133 -15.72 -2.14 8.72
CA GLY A 133 -14.42 -2.45 8.14
C GLY A 133 -14.48 -2.59 6.63
N ILE A 134 -13.36 -2.30 6.00
CA ILE A 134 -13.11 -2.56 4.58
C ILE A 134 -12.79 -4.05 4.41
N ALA A 135 -13.37 -4.65 3.38
CA ALA A 135 -13.09 -6.05 3.04
C ALA A 135 -11.67 -6.23 2.50
N TRP A 136 -11.12 -7.43 2.60
CA TRP A 136 -9.82 -7.71 1.99
C TRP A 136 -9.88 -7.72 0.45
N HIS A 137 -10.90 -8.37 -0.11
CA HIS A 137 -11.02 -8.63 -1.54
C HIS A 137 -12.45 -8.37 -2.03
N LYS A 138 -12.61 -7.89 -3.27
CA LYS A 138 -13.93 -7.56 -3.87
C LYS A 138 -14.92 -8.72 -3.88
N SER A 139 -14.43 -9.94 -4.08
CA SER A 139 -15.25 -11.17 -4.03
C SER A 139 -15.47 -11.75 -2.62
N GLN A 140 -14.81 -11.21 -1.59
CA GLN A 140 -14.85 -11.74 -0.22
C GLN A 140 -15.24 -10.65 0.80
N LEU A 141 -16.37 -9.98 0.54
CA LEU A 141 -16.81 -8.78 1.27
C LEU A 141 -16.98 -8.93 2.80
N ALA A 142 -17.15 -10.16 3.28
CA ALA A 142 -17.34 -10.46 4.70
C ALA A 142 -16.02 -10.73 5.45
N TYR A 143 -14.90 -10.93 4.75
CA TYR A 143 -13.59 -11.07 5.38
C TYR A 143 -12.96 -9.69 5.59
N LYS A 144 -12.66 -9.36 6.84
CA LYS A 144 -12.08 -8.08 7.24
C LYS A 144 -10.70 -8.32 7.84
N ASN A 145 -9.70 -7.58 7.40
CA ASN A 145 -8.34 -7.75 7.89
C ASN A 145 -7.66 -6.40 8.12
N THR A 146 -6.70 -6.40 9.05
CA THR A 146 -5.84 -5.27 9.38
C THR A 146 -5.14 -4.68 8.14
N PRO A 147 -4.61 -5.48 7.20
CA PRO A 147 -3.99 -4.98 5.97
C PRO A 147 -4.90 -4.11 5.09
N ALA A 148 -6.22 -4.31 5.12
CA ALA A 148 -7.17 -3.51 4.35
C ALA A 148 -7.88 -2.44 5.20
N ASN A 149 -7.45 -2.18 6.44
CA ASN A 149 -8.13 -1.22 7.32
C ASN A 149 -7.16 -0.24 7.94
N ALA A 150 -6.06 -0.73 8.53
CA ALA A 150 -5.08 0.17 9.13
C ALA A 150 -4.40 1.07 8.09
N PRO A 151 -3.97 0.59 6.90
CA PRO A 151 -3.44 1.47 5.85
C PRO A 151 -4.49 2.44 5.29
N ALA A 152 -5.75 2.02 5.11
CA ALA A 152 -6.84 2.93 4.75
C ALA A 152 -7.05 4.06 5.77
N ALA A 153 -6.93 3.79 7.07
CA ALA A 153 -7.00 4.83 8.11
C ALA A 153 -5.83 5.83 7.99
N ILE A 154 -4.61 5.34 7.75
CA ILE A 154 -3.43 6.18 7.47
C ILE A 154 -3.69 7.04 6.22
N LEU A 155 -4.17 6.44 5.13
CA LEU A 155 -4.44 7.12 3.88
C LEU A 155 -5.45 8.25 4.08
N ALA A 156 -6.60 7.96 4.69
CA ALA A 156 -7.63 8.94 4.98
C ALA A 156 -7.12 10.10 5.87
N ALA A 157 -6.34 9.80 6.91
CA ALA A 157 -5.75 10.83 7.76
C ALA A 157 -4.75 11.72 6.99
N ARG A 158 -3.95 11.13 6.09
CA ARG A 158 -3.01 11.88 5.25
C ARG A 158 -3.70 12.70 4.17
N LEU A 159 -4.78 12.19 3.57
CA LEU A 159 -5.63 12.93 2.64
C LEU A 159 -6.24 14.16 3.31
N TYR A 160 -6.79 14.00 4.53
CA TYR A 160 -7.25 15.14 5.32
C TYR A 160 -6.13 16.17 5.56
N ARG A 161 -4.94 15.71 5.96
CA ARG A 161 -3.79 16.60 6.18
C ARG A 161 -3.38 17.35 4.90
N CYS A 162 -3.40 16.67 3.75
CA CYS A 162 -2.93 17.21 2.48
C CYS A 162 -3.96 18.15 1.82
N PHE A 163 -5.24 17.79 1.86
CA PHE A 163 -6.30 18.44 1.07
C PHE A 163 -7.42 19.07 1.90
N GLY A 164 -7.49 18.79 3.21
CA GLY A 164 -8.40 19.47 4.14
C GLY A 164 -9.86 19.00 4.13
N SER A 165 -10.19 17.89 3.46
CA SER A 165 -11.56 17.36 3.42
C SER A 165 -11.99 16.78 4.76
N ALA A 166 -13.05 17.33 5.37
CA ALA A 166 -13.59 16.82 6.63
C ALA A 166 -14.07 15.36 6.52
N GLU A 167 -14.55 14.95 5.35
CA GLU A 167 -14.98 13.58 5.07
C GLU A 167 -13.84 12.57 5.22
N ASP A 168 -12.63 12.91 4.78
CA ASP A 168 -11.46 12.03 4.93
C ASP A 168 -11.09 11.84 6.41
N LEU A 169 -11.26 12.87 7.25
CA LEU A 169 -11.06 12.75 8.70
C LEU A 169 -12.14 11.85 9.34
N GLU A 170 -13.39 11.94 8.89
CA GLU A 170 -14.47 11.07 9.34
C GLU A 170 -14.19 9.61 8.99
N TRP A 171 -13.72 9.35 7.76
CA TRP A 171 -13.27 8.02 7.34
C TRP A 171 -12.12 7.50 8.19
N ALA A 172 -11.08 8.31 8.42
CA ALA A 172 -9.93 7.91 9.23
C ALA A 172 -10.37 7.44 10.63
N ARG A 173 -11.24 8.21 11.30
CA ARG A 173 -11.78 7.87 12.63
C ARG A 173 -12.65 6.62 12.59
N LYS A 174 -13.57 6.55 11.63
CA LYS A 174 -14.48 5.42 11.46
C LYS A 174 -13.74 4.09 11.27
N ILE A 175 -12.69 4.10 10.44
CA ILE A 175 -11.88 2.91 10.17
C ILE A 175 -11.03 2.56 11.40
N TYR A 176 -10.35 3.55 12.00
CA TYR A 176 -9.54 3.36 13.19
C TYR A 176 -10.34 2.79 14.37
N ASP A 177 -11.51 3.37 14.66
CA ASP A 177 -12.37 2.93 15.76
C ASP A 177 -12.84 1.49 15.55
N TRP A 178 -13.16 1.11 14.31
CA TRP A 178 -13.48 -0.27 13.96
C TRP A 178 -12.28 -1.20 14.10
N GLN A 179 -11.10 -0.81 13.62
CA GLN A 179 -9.88 -1.60 13.70
C GLN A 179 -9.51 -1.87 15.16
N GLN A 180 -9.48 -0.82 16.00
CA GLN A 180 -9.11 -0.90 17.41
C GLN A 180 -10.06 -1.81 18.20
N ARG A 181 -11.37 -1.68 18.01
CA ARG A 181 -12.35 -2.48 18.77
C ARG A 181 -12.43 -3.94 18.31
N SER A 182 -12.08 -4.21 17.05
CA SER A 182 -12.35 -5.51 16.39
C SER A 182 -11.11 -6.40 16.32
N LEU A 183 -9.94 -5.82 15.99
CA LEU A 183 -8.73 -6.57 15.65
C LEU A 183 -7.53 -6.28 16.56
N VAL A 184 -7.73 -5.53 17.66
CA VAL A 184 -6.68 -5.28 18.65
C VAL A 184 -7.01 -5.96 19.96
N ASP A 185 -6.04 -6.67 20.52
CA ASP A 185 -6.12 -7.27 21.85
C ASP A 185 -6.14 -6.16 22.92
N PRO A 186 -7.24 -5.97 23.66
CA PRO A 186 -7.34 -4.89 24.65
C PRO A 186 -6.40 -5.09 25.84
N ALA A 187 -5.90 -6.30 26.07
CA ALA A 187 -4.99 -6.58 27.18
C ALA A 187 -3.52 -6.28 26.83
N THR A 188 -3.13 -6.45 25.57
CA THR A 188 -1.72 -6.41 25.16
C THR A 188 -1.41 -5.36 24.10
N GLY A 189 -2.42 -4.83 23.42
CA GLY A 189 -2.26 -3.99 22.24
C GLY A 189 -1.84 -4.76 20.98
N PHE A 190 -1.79 -6.09 21.04
CA PHE A 190 -1.42 -6.91 19.89
C PHE A 190 -2.48 -6.84 18.79
N VAL A 191 -2.06 -6.61 17.55
CA VAL A 191 -2.95 -6.49 16.38
C VAL A 191 -3.05 -7.83 15.67
N TRP A 192 -4.25 -8.40 15.61
CA TRP A 192 -4.54 -9.64 14.88
C TRP A 192 -4.66 -9.39 13.37
N ASP A 193 -4.41 -10.41 12.57
CA ASP A 193 -4.43 -10.29 11.11
C ASP A 193 -5.81 -9.95 10.56
N GLY A 194 -6.82 -10.76 10.88
CA GLY A 194 -8.17 -10.56 10.36
C GLY A 194 -9.22 -11.43 11.03
N MET A 195 -10.46 -11.26 10.58
CA MET A 195 -11.62 -11.96 11.09
C MET A 195 -12.58 -12.39 9.99
N ASN A 196 -13.23 -13.54 10.20
CA ASN A 196 -14.24 -14.10 9.33
C ASN A 196 -13.69 -14.56 7.95
N ARG A 197 -12.40 -14.93 7.89
CA ARG A 197 -11.74 -15.39 6.66
C ARG A 197 -12.39 -16.62 6.03
N ILE A 198 -12.93 -17.53 6.85
CA ILE A 198 -13.60 -18.75 6.39
C ILE A 198 -15.13 -18.73 6.61
N GLY A 199 -15.70 -17.55 6.91
CA GLY A 199 -17.15 -17.41 7.11
C GLY A 199 -17.66 -17.89 8.48
N ASP A 200 -16.78 -18.06 9.47
CA ASP A 200 -17.11 -18.55 10.81
C ASP A 200 -17.17 -17.46 11.89
N GLY A 201 -16.96 -16.20 11.51
CA GLY A 201 -16.92 -15.03 12.39
C GLY A 201 -15.72 -14.98 13.34
N ARG A 202 -14.72 -15.86 13.21
CA ARG A 202 -13.58 -15.92 14.14
C ARG A 202 -12.42 -15.05 13.70
N ILE A 203 -11.58 -14.67 14.67
CA ILE A 203 -10.32 -13.96 14.46
C ILE A 203 -9.18 -14.96 14.28
N ASP A 204 -8.32 -14.75 13.28
CA ASP A 204 -7.11 -15.55 13.02
C ASP A 204 -5.96 -15.17 14.00
N LYS A 205 -6.08 -15.56 15.28
CA LYS A 205 -5.14 -15.14 16.35
C LYS A 205 -3.71 -15.70 16.23
N ASP A 206 -3.54 -16.78 15.48
CA ASP A 206 -2.23 -17.42 15.26
C ASP A 206 -1.44 -16.76 14.12
N TRP A 207 -2.08 -15.90 13.34
CA TRP A 207 -1.44 -15.15 12.25
C TRP A 207 -0.83 -13.87 12.82
N LYS A 208 0.48 -13.95 13.06
CA LYS A 208 1.24 -12.92 13.76
C LYS A 208 2.24 -12.28 12.82
N PHE A 209 1.87 -11.12 12.28
CA PHE A 209 2.70 -10.39 11.34
C PHE A 209 3.12 -9.03 11.88
N THR A 210 4.36 -8.65 11.59
CA THR A 210 4.97 -7.39 12.02
C THR A 210 4.27 -6.19 11.41
N TYR A 211 3.92 -6.26 10.12
CA TYR A 211 3.33 -5.12 9.42
C TYR A 211 1.96 -4.75 9.98
N CYS A 212 1.13 -5.71 10.42
CA CYS A 212 -0.14 -5.42 11.11
C CYS A 212 0.07 -4.51 12.34
N GLN A 213 1.15 -4.72 13.08
CA GLN A 213 1.50 -3.88 14.22
C GLN A 213 1.96 -2.51 13.75
N GLY A 214 2.82 -2.48 12.71
CA GLY A 214 3.39 -1.26 12.15
C GLY A 214 2.33 -0.28 11.65
N VAL A 215 1.33 -0.76 10.90
CA VAL A 215 0.28 0.12 10.37
C VAL A 215 -0.78 0.51 11.38
N PHE A 216 -0.90 -0.18 12.50
CA PHE A 216 -1.74 0.31 13.60
C PHE A 216 -1.04 1.38 14.46
N ILE A 217 0.30 1.35 14.52
CA ILE A 217 1.10 2.39 15.18
C ILE A 217 1.10 3.69 14.36
N GLY A 218 1.14 3.58 13.02
CA GLY A 218 1.18 4.71 12.10
C GLY A 218 -0.11 5.51 12.04
#